data_AF-A0A955XPC0-F1
#
_entry.id   AF-A0A955XPC0-F1
#
_cell.length_a   1.000
_cell.length_b   1.000
_cell.length_c   1.000
_cell.angle_alpha   90.00
_cell.angle_beta   90.00
_cell.angle_gamma   90.00
#
_symmetry.space_group_name_H-M   'P 1'
#
loop_
_entity.id
_entity.type
_entity.pdbx_description
1 polymer ?
#
loop_
_entity_poly.entity_id
_entity_poly.type
_entity_poly.pdbx_seq_one_letter_code
_entity_poly.pdbx_strand_id
1 'polypeptide(L)'
;MELVNHYVTPDEGLRFERFLDWLARRGRSSSTARSYRSDWQHLAMWYRRRYGQLFDATMLDAEVTAAWRETAEARGKSGATVSRRLAFARTYGAFLSQ
;
A
#
# COMPACT_ATOMS: atom_id res chain seq x y z
N MET A 1 11.33 4.10 15.16
CA MET A 1 11.95 3.21 14.17
C MET A 1 11.41 3.64 12.82
N GLU A 2 12.25 4.35 12.06
CA GLU A 2 11.90 4.98 10.79
C GLU A 2 11.40 3.93 9.79
N LEU A 3 10.29 4.22 9.11
CA LEU A 3 9.73 3.36 8.07
C LEU A 3 10.57 3.45 6.79
N VAL A 4 11.75 2.83 6.79
CA VAL A 4 12.64 2.88 5.62
C VAL A 4 12.09 1.96 4.52
N ASN A 5 11.58 2.56 3.46
CA ASN A 5 11.22 1.88 2.22
C ASN A 5 11.88 2.63 1.06
N HIS A 6 12.92 2.03 0.47
CA HIS A 6 13.67 2.64 -0.62
C HIS A 6 12.92 2.71 -1.95
N TYR A 7 11.66 2.25 -1.99
CA TYR A 7 10.81 2.24 -3.17
C TYR A 7 9.76 3.36 -3.18
N VAL A 8 9.76 4.25 -2.19
CA VAL A 8 8.82 5.39 -2.11
C VAL A 8 9.55 6.72 -2.08
N THR A 9 8.83 7.80 -2.37
CA THR A 9 9.29 9.16 -2.10
C THR A 9 9.37 9.41 -0.58
N PRO A 10 10.20 10.35 -0.10
CA PRO A 10 10.23 10.73 1.31
C PRO A 10 8.86 11.18 1.84
N ASP A 11 8.13 11.97 1.05
CA ASP A 11 6.78 12.45 1.39
C ASP A 11 5.78 11.30 1.53
N GLU A 12 5.89 10.28 0.67
CA GLU A 12 5.07 9.07 0.77
C GLU A 12 5.36 8.28 2.05
N GLY A 13 6.63 8.23 2.49
CA GLY A 13 6.99 7.64 3.78
C GLY A 13 6.27 8.30 4.95
N LEU A 14 6.31 9.64 5.01
CA LEU A 14 5.61 10.43 6.04
C LEU A 14 4.09 10.29 5.95
N ARG A 15 3.54 10.28 4.73
CA ARG A 15 2.10 10.07 4.49
C ARG A 15 1.64 8.71 5.01
N PHE A 16 2.44 7.67 4.78
CA PHE A 16 2.13 6.33 5.25
C PHE A 16 2.20 6.22 6.78
N GLU A 17 3.14 6.91 7.44
CA GLU A 17 3.15 7.01 8.91
C GLU A 17 1.86 7.62 9.46
N ARG A 18 1.42 8.74 8.87
CA ARG A 18 0.14 9.38 9.24
C ARG A 18 -1.06 8.47 9.03
N PHE A 19 -1.03 7.64 7.97
CA PHE A 19 -2.06 6.63 7.73
C PHE A 19 -2.11 5.57 8.84
N LEU A 20 -0.96 5.11 9.34
CA LEU A 20 -0.92 4.14 10.44
C LEU A 20 -1.47 4.75 11.74
N ASP A 21 -1.17 6.02 12.02
CA ASP A 21 -1.73 6.74 13.17
C ASP A 21 -3.23 6.93 13.04
N TRP A 22 -3.71 7.22 11.83
CA TRP A 22 -5.13 7.32 11.53
C TRP A 22 -5.85 5.98 11.71
N LEU A 23 -5.27 4.87 11.27
CA LEU A 23 -5.80 3.52 11.50
C LEU A 23 -5.91 3.21 13.00
N ALA A 24 -4.87 3.55 13.77
CA ALA A 24 -4.84 3.33 15.21
C ALA A 24 -5.96 4.13 15.92
N ARG A 25 -6.15 5.40 15.56
CA ARG A 25 -7.24 6.24 16.06
C ARG A 25 -8.63 5.70 15.72
N ARG A 26 -8.76 4.93 14.64
CA ARG A 26 -10.00 4.22 14.27
C ARG A 26 -10.17 2.86 14.98
N GLY A 27 -9.32 2.52 15.94
CA GLY A 27 -9.40 1.29 16.71
C GLY A 27 -8.97 0.03 15.93
N ARG A 28 -8.19 0.18 14.84
CA ARG A 28 -7.68 -0.98 14.11
C ARG A 28 -6.54 -1.65 14.86
N SER A 29 -6.50 -2.98 14.79
CA SER A 29 -5.48 -3.77 15.49
C SER A 29 -4.06 -3.52 14.95
N SER A 30 -3.07 -3.73 15.81
CA SER A 30 -1.65 -3.73 15.42
C SER A 30 -1.33 -4.76 14.33
N SER A 31 -2.03 -5.89 14.32
CA SER A 31 -1.92 -6.92 13.29
C SER A 31 -2.38 -6.41 11.91
N THR A 32 -3.48 -5.66 11.88
CA THR A 32 -3.98 -5.00 10.66
C THR A 32 -2.96 -3.98 10.14
N ALA A 33 -2.45 -3.11 11.02
CA ALA A 33 -1.44 -2.12 10.66
C ALA A 33 -0.16 -2.77 10.09
N ARG A 34 0.30 -3.87 10.68
CA ARG A 34 1.46 -4.64 10.19
C ARG A 34 1.20 -5.24 8.80
N SER A 35 0.01 -5.79 8.59
CA SER A 35 -0.38 -6.34 7.29
C SER A 35 -0.41 -5.26 6.21
N TYR A 36 -1.00 -4.10 6.50
CA TYR A 36 -1.06 -2.98 5.56
C TYR A 36 0.33 -2.37 5.29
N ARG A 37 1.22 -2.34 6.27
CA ARG A 37 2.63 -1.99 6.06
C ARG A 37 3.30 -2.92 5.06
N SER A 38 3.10 -4.23 5.20
CA SER A 38 3.66 -5.21 4.25
C SER A 38 3.06 -5.04 2.84
N ASP A 39 1.77 -4.76 2.74
CA ASP A 39 1.10 -4.52 1.47
C ASP A 39 1.58 -3.24 0.79
N TRP A 40 1.78 -2.15 1.55
CA TRP A 40 2.37 -0.89 1.06
C TRP A 40 3.81 -1.07 0.57
N GLN A 41 4.65 -1.77 1.33
CA GLN A 41 6.02 -2.09 0.91
C GLN A 41 6.04 -2.87 -0.40
N HIS A 42 5.16 -3.86 -0.51
CA HIS A 42 5.06 -4.64 -1.73
C HIS A 42 4.52 -3.82 -2.91
N LEU A 43 3.51 -2.96 -2.70
CA LEU A 43 3.00 -2.05 -3.72
C LEU A 43 4.11 -1.17 -4.26
N ALA A 44 4.86 -0.51 -3.37
CA ALA A 44 5.97 0.38 -3.74
C ALA A 44 7.05 -0.36 -4.54
N MET A 45 7.49 -1.54 -4.05
CA MET A 45 8.46 -2.38 -4.76
C MET A 45 7.94 -2.79 -6.15
N TRP A 46 6.68 -3.22 -6.25
CA TRP A 46 6.08 -3.61 -7.52
C TRP A 46 6.00 -2.43 -8.48
N TYR A 47 5.57 -1.26 -7.99
CA TYR A 47 5.43 -0.05 -8.79
C TYR A 47 6.78 0.38 -9.36
N ARG A 48 7.84 0.40 -8.52
CA ARG A 48 9.20 0.69 -8.96
C ARG A 48 9.68 -0.28 -10.04
N ARG A 49 9.40 -1.57 -9.91
CA ARG A 49 9.78 -2.58 -10.91
C ARG A 49 9.02 -2.42 -12.22
N ARG A 50 7.76 -1.96 -12.18
CA ARG A 50 6.91 -1.83 -13.37
C ARG A 50 7.14 -0.52 -14.13
N TYR A 51 7.28 0.60 -13.41
CA TYR A 51 7.32 1.94 -14.00
C TYR A 51 8.69 2.62 -13.90
N GLY A 52 9.65 2.02 -13.20
CA GLY A 52 11.01 2.56 -13.09
C GLY A 52 11.15 3.81 -12.22
N GLN A 53 10.09 4.22 -11.50
CA GLN A 53 10.07 5.41 -10.64
C GLN A 53 9.67 5.06 -9.20
N LEU A 54 9.98 5.94 -8.25
CA LEU A 54 9.55 5.76 -6.85
C LEU A 54 8.03 5.89 -6.76
N PHE A 55 7.41 5.11 -5.86
CA PHE A 55 5.98 5.19 -5.62
C PHE A 55 5.64 6.41 -4.77
N ASP A 56 4.55 7.08 -5.16
CA ASP A 56 3.87 8.11 -4.38
C ASP A 56 2.36 7.85 -4.46
N ALA A 57 1.62 8.07 -3.37
CA ALA A 57 0.18 7.81 -3.33
C ALA A 57 -0.65 8.62 -4.34
N THR A 58 -0.13 9.74 -4.87
CA THR A 58 -0.77 10.46 -5.99
C THR A 58 -0.89 9.62 -7.26
N MET A 59 -0.07 8.58 -7.39
CA MET A 59 -0.10 7.62 -8.51
C MET A 59 -1.03 6.43 -8.24
N LEU A 60 -1.65 6.33 -7.06
CA LEU A 60 -2.52 5.21 -6.71
C LEU A 60 -3.94 5.44 -7.22
N ASP A 61 -4.16 5.07 -8.48
CA ASP A 61 -5.47 5.11 -9.14
C ASP A 61 -6.05 3.71 -9.39
N ALA A 62 -7.18 3.67 -10.11
CA ALA A 62 -7.86 2.43 -10.48
C ALA A 62 -7.01 1.54 -11.39
N GLU A 63 -6.25 2.13 -12.33
CA GLU A 63 -5.40 1.40 -13.28
C GLU A 63 -4.23 0.73 -12.55
N VAL A 64 -3.53 1.49 -11.72
CA VAL A 64 -2.42 1.00 -10.90
C VAL A 64 -2.88 -0.10 -9.95
N THR A 65 -4.04 0.08 -9.32
CA THR A 65 -4.63 -0.95 -8.44
C THR A 65 -5.00 -2.22 -9.21
N ALA A 66 -5.59 -2.09 -10.40
CA ALA A 66 -5.95 -3.22 -11.25
C ALA A 66 -4.70 -3.99 -11.72
N ALA A 67 -3.69 -3.29 -12.24
CA ALA A 67 -2.44 -3.89 -12.68
C ALA A 67 -1.68 -4.59 -11.53
N TRP A 68 -1.74 -4.01 -10.32
CA TRP A 68 -1.13 -4.62 -9.14
C TRP A 68 -1.84 -5.93 -8.72
N ARG A 69 -3.18 -5.94 -8.79
CA ARG A 69 -4.01 -7.12 -8.57
C ARG A 69 -3.71 -8.22 -9.58
N GLU A 70 -3.74 -7.89 -10.87
CA GLU A 70 -3.48 -8.84 -11.96
C GLU A 70 -2.08 -9.45 -11.84
N THR A 71 -1.07 -8.65 -11.47
CA THR A 71 0.28 -9.18 -11.22
C THR A 71 0.30 -10.17 -10.05
N ALA A 72 -0.52 -9.95 -9.01
CA ALA A 72 -0.61 -10.87 -7.87
C ALA A 72 -1.30 -12.19 -8.26
N GLU A 73 -2.38 -12.10 -9.05
CA GLU A 73 -3.11 -13.25 -9.59
C GLU A 73 -2.22 -14.08 -10.53
N ALA A 74 -1.54 -13.43 -11.48
CA ALA A 74 -0.61 -14.08 -12.41
C ALA A 74 0.58 -14.77 -11.71
N ARG A 75 0.96 -14.30 -10.51
CA ARG A 75 2.00 -14.93 -9.67
C ARG A 75 1.44 -16.01 -8.73
N GLY A 76 0.20 -16.42 -8.90
CA GLY A 76 -0.43 -17.48 -8.11
C GLY A 76 -0.63 -17.11 -6.62
N LYS A 77 -0.78 -15.82 -6.29
CA LYS A 77 -1.09 -15.44 -4.90
C LYS A 77 -2.49 -15.92 -4.52
N SER A 78 -2.65 -16.36 -3.28
CA SER A 78 -3.95 -16.81 -2.77
C SER A 78 -4.98 -15.68 -2.83
N GLY A 79 -6.25 -16.04 -3.04
CA GLY A 79 -7.36 -15.09 -3.03
C GLY A 79 -7.40 -14.24 -1.76
N ALA A 80 -7.10 -14.83 -0.60
CA ALA A 80 -7.00 -14.09 0.67
C ALA A 80 -5.91 -12.99 0.65
N THR A 81 -4.77 -13.25 0.01
CA THR A 81 -3.69 -12.26 -0.15
C THR A 81 -4.12 -11.13 -1.08
N VAL A 82 -4.75 -11.46 -2.21
CA VAL A 82 -5.25 -10.49 -3.17
C VAL A 82 -6.32 -9.60 -2.52
N SER A 83 -7.31 -10.20 -1.86
CA SER A 83 -8.37 -9.47 -1.14
C SER A 83 -7.80 -8.55 -0.06
N ARG A 84 -6.78 -9.00 0.70
CA ARG A 84 -6.14 -8.15 1.72
C ARG A 84 -5.41 -6.95 1.13
N ARG A 85 -4.72 -7.12 0.00
CA ARG A 85 -4.07 -6.02 -0.74
C ARG A 85 -5.08 -5.01 -1.28
N LEU A 86 -6.20 -5.48 -1.81
CA LEU A 86 -7.27 -4.60 -2.29
C LEU A 86 -7.96 -3.86 -1.12
N ALA A 87 -8.16 -4.54 0.01
CA ALA A 87 -8.67 -3.91 1.23
C ALA A 87 -7.71 -2.83 1.74
N PHE A 88 -6.40 -3.07 1.69
CA PHE A 88 -5.38 -2.05 1.94
C PHE A 88 -5.53 -0.87 0.97
N ALA A 89 -5.50 -1.09 -0.34
CA ALA A 89 -5.59 -0.02 -1.34
C ALA A 89 -6.84 0.84 -1.17
N ARG A 90 -8.00 0.20 -0.95
CA ARG A 90 -9.27 0.89 -0.66
C ARG A 90 -9.20 1.73 0.62
N THR A 91 -8.64 1.17 1.69
CA THR A 91 -8.57 1.85 2.99
C THR A 91 -7.57 3.01 2.95
N TYR A 92 -6.47 2.84 2.23
CA TYR A 92 -5.49 3.91 2.03
C TYR A 92 -6.06 5.01 1.14
N GLY A 93 -6.74 4.67 0.04
CA GLY A 93 -7.48 5.64 -0.77
C GLY A 93 -8.48 6.47 0.04
N ALA A 94 -9.26 5.83 0.92
CA ALA A 94 -10.17 6.54 1.82
C ALA A 94 -9.46 7.45 2.84
N PHE A 95 -8.20 7.16 3.17
CA PHE A 95 -7.36 8.07 3.95
C PHE A 95 -6.93 9.30 3.14
N LEU A 96 -6.57 9.10 1.87
CA LEU A 96 -6.10 10.16 0.97
C LEU A 96 -7.21 11.14 0.56
N SER A 97 -8.48 10.72 0.58
CA SER A 97 -9.63 11.54 0.20
C SER A 97 -10.29 12.31 1.37
N GLN A 98 -9.62 12.41 2.52
CA GLN A 98 -10.08 13.19 3.68
C GLN A 98 -9.71 14.66 3.59
#